data_AF-A0A399X0R6-F1
#
_entry.id   AF-A0A399X0R6-F1
#
_cell.length_a   1.000
_cell.length_b   1.000
_cell.length_c   1.000
_cell.angle_alpha   90.00
_cell.angle_beta   90.00
_cell.angle_gamma   90.00
#
_symmetry.space_group_name_H-M   'P 1'
#
loop_
_entity.id
_entity.type
_entity.pdbx_description
1 polymer ?
#
loop_
_entity_poly.entity_id
_entity_poly.type
_entity_poly.pdbx_seq_one_letter_code
_entity_poly.pdbx_strand_id
1 'polypeptide(L)'
;MSRDRLILFLLFGGFAMTLLEVRVLHSGVVAKEPIAWVPTIACGVGVIASVMGLVAPASRKIAMIAFLAVAISGVVGLYKHTEFEASKFQTLFAEKGRLPVALAYDGEDEGPGGEAEKEAEAPPLAPLSLTGLAFIGMIVLSRGSKD
;
A
#
# COMPACT_ATOMS: atom_id res chain seq x y z
N MET A 1 -14.43 -3.75 -23.19
CA MET A 1 -13.83 -4.33 -21.97
C MET A 1 -14.91 -4.38 -20.90
N SER A 2 -15.11 -5.49 -20.19
CA SER A 2 -16.12 -5.53 -19.11
C SER A 2 -15.67 -4.64 -17.94
N ARG A 3 -16.62 -4.14 -17.15
CA ARG A 3 -16.35 -3.31 -15.97
C ARG A 3 -15.36 -3.98 -15.01
N ASP A 4 -15.53 -5.28 -14.77
CA ASP A 4 -14.65 -6.04 -13.87
C ASP A 4 -13.22 -6.15 -14.41
N ARG A 5 -13.06 -6.35 -15.73
CA ARG A 5 -11.74 -6.35 -16.36
C ARG A 5 -11.09 -4.97 -16.26
N LEU A 6 -11.85 -3.89 -16.47
CA LEU A 6 -11.32 -2.53 -16.32
C LEU A 6 -10.83 -2.28 -14.90
N ILE A 7 -11.60 -2.68 -13.88
CA ILE A 7 -11.19 -2.52 -12.48
C ILE A 7 -9.95 -3.35 -12.18
N LEU A 8 -9.86 -4.60 -12.63
CA LEU A 8 -8.65 -5.43 -12.46
C LEU A 8 -7.42 -4.82 -13.15
N PHE A 9 -7.60 -4.17 -14.30
CA PHE A 9 -6.51 -3.45 -14.97
C PHE A 9 -6.06 -2.21 -14.18
N LEU A 10 -7.01 -1.47 -13.60
CA LEU A 10 -6.68 -0.36 -12.70
C LEU A 10 -5.99 -0.84 -11.42
N LEU A 11 -6.40 -1.98 -10.86
CA LEU A 11 -5.74 -2.59 -9.71
C LEU A 11 -4.32 -3.07 -10.05
N PHE A 12 -4.13 -3.68 -11.22
CA PHE A 12 -2.80 -4.00 -11.72
C PHE A 12 -1.92 -2.75 -11.76
N GLY A 13 -2.41 -1.66 -12.36
CA GLY A 13 -1.70 -0.39 -12.41
C GLY A 13 -1.40 0.18 -11.02
N GLY A 14 -2.38 0.17 -10.12
CA GLY A 14 -2.22 0.63 -8.74
C GLY A 14 -1.14 -0.14 -7.99
N PHE A 15 -1.21 -1.48 -7.97
CA PHE A 15 -0.20 -2.31 -7.32
C PHE A 15 1.18 -2.19 -7.98
N ALA A 16 1.25 -2.08 -9.31
CA ALA A 16 2.52 -1.91 -10.01
C ALA A 16 3.17 -0.57 -9.69
N MET A 17 2.39 0.51 -9.62
CA MET A 17 2.89 1.83 -9.25
C MET A 17 3.36 1.84 -7.80
N THR A 18 2.57 1.33 -6.87
CA THR A 18 2.97 1.23 -5.46
C THR A 18 4.20 0.34 -5.27
N LEU A 19 4.33 -0.74 -6.04
CA LEU A 19 5.54 -1.58 -6.04
C LEU A 19 6.79 -0.78 -6.40
N LEU A 20 6.71 0.06 -7.45
CA LEU A 20 7.82 0.89 -7.89
C LEU A 20 8.15 1.96 -6.85
N GLU A 21 7.15 2.66 -6.32
CA GLU A 21 7.33 3.66 -5.27
C GLU A 21 8.01 3.07 -4.04
N VAL A 22 7.49 1.96 -3.51
CA VAL A 22 8.09 1.29 -2.35
C VAL A 22 9.52 0.85 -2.68
N ARG A 23 9.75 0.23 -3.84
CA ARG A 23 11.07 -0.27 -4.21
C ARG A 23 12.12 0.82 -4.32
N VAL A 24 11.74 2.00 -4.81
CA VAL A 24 12.63 3.16 -4.96
C VAL A 24 12.82 3.85 -3.60
N LEU A 25 11.72 4.25 -2.95
CA LEU A 25 11.75 5.05 -1.73
C LEU A 25 12.28 4.29 -0.51
N HIS A 26 12.04 2.98 -0.43
CA HIS A 26 12.44 2.16 0.73
C HIS A 26 13.69 1.32 0.47
N SER A 27 14.38 1.53 -0.66
CA SER A 27 15.58 0.75 -1.03
C SER A 27 16.67 0.75 0.05
N GLY A 28 16.86 1.87 0.76
CA GLY A 28 17.82 1.99 1.86
C GLY A 28 17.38 1.31 3.16
N VAL A 29 16.07 1.27 3.44
CA VAL A 29 15.50 0.65 4.66
C VAL A 29 15.47 -0.87 4.52
N VAL A 30 15.15 -1.36 3.33
CA VAL A 30 15.10 -2.79 2.99
C VAL A 30 16.44 -3.52 3.22
N ALA A 31 17.56 -2.81 3.11
CA ALA A 31 18.88 -3.37 3.41
C ALA A 31 19.14 -3.56 4.92
N LYS A 32 18.47 -2.77 5.77
CA LYS A 32 18.67 -2.75 7.23
C LYS A 32 17.61 -3.55 7.97
N GLU A 33 16.37 -3.53 7.47
CA GLU A 33 15.23 -4.17 8.12
C GLU A 33 14.52 -5.15 7.19
N PRO A 34 14.58 -6.47 7.47
CA PRO A 34 13.92 -7.48 6.66
C PRO A 34 12.40 -7.28 6.53
N ILE A 35 11.76 -6.69 7.54
CA ILE A 35 10.32 -6.46 7.53
C ILE A 35 9.88 -5.43 6.47
N ALA A 36 10.78 -4.55 6.02
CA ALA A 36 10.50 -3.59 4.95
C ALA A 36 10.29 -4.25 3.58
N TRP A 37 10.56 -5.56 3.43
CA TRP A 37 10.18 -6.32 2.24
C TRP A 37 8.67 -6.58 2.14
N VAL A 38 7.93 -6.53 3.25
CA VAL A 38 6.50 -6.92 3.28
C VAL A 38 5.67 -6.13 2.27
N PRO A 39 5.72 -4.79 2.19
CA PRO A 39 4.94 -4.04 1.22
C PRO A 39 5.35 -4.34 -0.23
N THR A 40 6.64 -4.56 -0.48
CA THR A 40 7.17 -4.92 -1.80
C THR A 40 6.60 -6.27 -2.26
N ILE A 41 6.68 -7.29 -1.40
CA ILE A 41 6.15 -8.62 -1.70
C ILE A 41 4.63 -8.56 -1.87
N ALA A 42 3.93 -7.85 -1.00
CA ALA A 42 2.48 -7.68 -1.06
C ALA A 42 2.03 -7.03 -2.38
N CYS A 43 2.72 -5.98 -2.84
CA CYS A 43 2.43 -5.36 -4.13
C CYS A 43 2.69 -6.33 -5.29
N GLY A 44 3.81 -7.08 -5.26
CA GLY A 44 4.09 -8.11 -6.26
C GLY A 44 3.00 -9.18 -6.34
N VAL A 45 2.52 -9.65 -5.19
CA VAL A 45 1.38 -10.56 -5.09
C VAL A 45 0.10 -9.93 -5.65
N GLY A 46 -0.17 -8.66 -5.35
CA GLY A 46 -1.33 -7.92 -5.87
C GLY A 46 -1.30 -7.75 -7.40
N VAL A 47 -0.12 -7.50 -7.98
CA VAL A 47 0.09 -7.49 -9.44
C VAL A 47 -0.24 -8.85 -10.05
N ILE A 48 0.34 -9.92 -9.50
CA ILE A 48 0.12 -11.29 -9.99
C ILE A 48 -1.36 -11.67 -9.87
N ALA A 49 -2.00 -11.37 -8.73
CA ALA A 49 -3.42 -11.65 -8.51
C ALA A 49 -4.32 -10.90 -9.49
N SER A 50 -4.00 -9.64 -9.80
CA SER A 50 -4.73 -8.84 -10.79
C SER A 50 -4.63 -9.47 -12.19
N VAL A 51 -3.43 -9.92 -12.60
CA VAL A 51 -3.23 -10.63 -13.87
C VAL A 51 -4.01 -11.94 -13.88
N MET A 52 -3.90 -12.77 -12.85
CA MET A 52 -4.64 -14.03 -12.73
C MET A 52 -6.15 -13.83 -12.86
N GLY A 53 -6.69 -12.75 -12.27
CA GLY A 53 -8.10 -12.38 -12.41
C GLY A 53 -8.51 -11.99 -13.83
N LEU A 54 -7.59 -11.44 -14.62
CA LEU A 54 -7.82 -11.00 -16.00
C LEU A 54 -7.79 -12.14 -17.01
N VAL A 55 -6.79 -13.04 -16.92
CA VAL A 55 -6.52 -14.04 -17.97
C VAL A 55 -7.22 -15.38 -17.75
N ALA A 56 -7.44 -15.81 -16.51
CA ALA A 56 -7.90 -17.17 -16.24
C ALA A 56 -9.08 -17.20 -15.24
N PRO A 57 -10.30 -17.60 -15.69
CA PRO A 57 -11.45 -17.76 -14.79
C PRO A 57 -11.18 -18.78 -13.67
N ALA A 58 -10.47 -19.86 -13.98
CA ALA A 58 -10.11 -20.92 -13.02
C ALA A 58 -9.22 -20.41 -11.87
N SER A 59 -8.40 -19.38 -12.09
CA SER A 59 -7.52 -18.83 -11.06
C SER A 59 -8.17 -17.79 -10.16
N ARG A 60 -9.45 -17.44 -10.37
CA ARG A 60 -10.13 -16.39 -9.59
C ARG A 60 -10.15 -16.68 -8.09
N LYS A 61 -10.35 -17.93 -7.68
CA LYS A 61 -10.31 -18.34 -6.26
C LYS A 61 -8.92 -18.11 -5.65
N ILE A 62 -7.87 -18.48 -6.38
CA ILE A 62 -6.48 -18.29 -5.93
C ILE A 62 -6.16 -16.80 -5.84
N ALA A 63 -6.57 -16.01 -6.84
CA ALA A 63 -6.39 -14.56 -6.85
C ALA A 63 -7.14 -13.88 -5.68
N MET A 64 -8.34 -14.35 -5.31
CA MET A 64 -9.04 -13.87 -4.11
C MET A 64 -8.26 -14.16 -2.82
N ILE A 65 -7.72 -15.37 -2.68
CA ILE A 65 -6.88 -15.73 -1.50
C ILE A 65 -5.63 -14.85 -1.46
N ALA A 66 -5.00 -14.61 -2.62
CA ALA A 66 -3.84 -13.72 -2.73
C ALA A 66 -4.20 -12.28 -2.31
N PHE A 67 -5.32 -11.73 -2.78
CA PHE A 67 -5.78 -10.42 -2.32
C PHE A 67 -6.10 -10.41 -0.83
N LEU A 68 -6.70 -11.47 -0.28
CA LEU A 68 -6.93 -11.56 1.17
C LEU A 68 -5.61 -11.47 1.95
N ALA A 69 -4.56 -12.18 1.51
CA ALA A 69 -3.24 -12.11 2.12
C ALA A 69 -2.64 -10.69 2.04
N VAL A 70 -2.77 -10.03 0.89
CA VAL A 70 -2.35 -8.62 0.73
C VAL A 70 -3.13 -7.70 1.67
N ALA A 71 -4.44 -7.90 1.80
CA ALA A 71 -5.29 -7.10 2.68
C ALA A 71 -4.86 -7.22 4.15
N ILE A 72 -4.59 -8.44 4.61
CA ILE A 72 -4.06 -8.72 5.94
C ILE A 72 -2.70 -8.06 6.12
N SER A 73 -1.80 -8.14 5.13
CA SER A 73 -0.48 -7.52 5.22
C SER A 73 -0.53 -6.00 5.42
N GLY A 74 -1.48 -5.31 4.77
CA GLY A 74 -1.68 -3.88 4.97
C GLY A 74 -2.20 -3.54 6.37
N VAL A 75 -3.06 -4.38 6.96
CA VAL A 75 -3.53 -4.22 8.35
C VAL A 75 -2.39 -4.48 9.34
N VAL A 76 -1.55 -5.49 9.09
CA VAL A 76 -0.36 -5.75 9.90
C VAL A 76 0.62 -4.58 9.80
N GLY A 77 0.82 -4.02 8.60
CA GLY A 77 1.63 -2.81 8.42
C GLY A 77 1.06 -1.63 9.20
N LEU A 78 -0.24 -1.40 9.14
CA LEU A 78 -0.91 -0.36 9.91
C LEU A 78 -0.66 -0.53 11.42
N TYR A 79 -0.77 -1.75 11.94
CA TYR A 79 -0.45 -2.04 13.33
C TYR A 79 1.02 -1.73 13.65
N LYS A 80 1.96 -2.05 12.75
CA LYS A 80 3.38 -1.74 12.98
C LYS A 80 3.70 -0.25 12.98
N HIS A 81 2.96 0.56 12.23
CA HIS A 81 3.15 2.01 12.23
C HIS A 81 2.40 2.73 13.37
N THR A 82 1.30 2.17 13.85
CA THR A 82 0.41 2.88 14.78
C THR A 82 0.25 2.23 16.14
N GLU A 83 0.57 0.94 16.27
CA GLU A 83 0.21 0.10 17.41
C GLU A 83 -1.29 0.18 17.79
N PHE A 84 -2.12 0.68 16.88
CA PHE A 84 -3.50 1.11 17.10
C PHE A 84 -3.71 2.18 18.20
N GLU A 85 -2.70 2.99 18.47
CA GLU A 85 -2.82 4.13 19.38
C GLU A 85 -3.61 5.28 18.74
N ALA A 86 -4.70 5.69 19.39
CA ALA A 86 -5.56 6.76 18.91
C ALA A 86 -4.83 8.12 18.75
N SER A 87 -3.82 8.38 19.57
CA SER A 87 -2.96 9.57 19.51
C SER A 87 -2.24 9.71 18.16
N LYS A 88 -1.72 8.60 17.61
CA LYS A 88 -1.05 8.59 16.30
C LYS A 88 -2.01 8.91 15.17
N PHE A 89 -3.29 8.51 15.28
CA PHE A 89 -4.31 8.91 14.31
C PHE A 89 -4.74 10.37 14.47
N GLN A 90 -4.72 10.92 15.69
CA GLN A 90 -5.07 12.33 15.92
C GLN A 90 -4.08 13.27 15.24
N THR A 91 -2.80 12.91 15.12
CA THR A 91 -1.80 13.72 14.39
C THR A 91 -2.20 13.98 12.93
N LEU A 92 -2.90 13.04 12.30
CA LEU A 92 -3.40 13.17 10.91
C LEU A 92 -4.47 14.24 10.74
N PHE A 93 -5.20 14.57 11.81
CA PHE A 93 -6.30 15.55 11.80
C PHE A 93 -5.98 16.82 12.59
N ALA A 94 -5.00 16.76 13.49
CA ALA A 94 -4.53 17.88 14.31
C ALA A 94 -3.64 18.83 13.50
N GLU A 95 -2.97 18.35 12.44
CA GLU A 95 -2.25 19.19 11.49
C GLU A 95 -3.24 19.89 10.54
N LYS A 96 -3.88 20.96 11.03
CA LYS A 96 -4.67 21.88 10.20
C LYS A 96 -3.81 22.42 9.06
N GLY A 97 -3.99 21.88 7.85
CA GLY A 97 -3.76 22.61 6.61
C GLY A 97 -2.59 22.17 5.72
N ARG A 98 -1.87 21.09 6.02
CA ARG A 98 -0.90 20.51 5.07
C ARG A 98 -1.34 19.10 4.67
N LEU A 99 -1.80 18.97 3.42
CA LEU A 99 -2.04 17.68 2.76
C LEU A 99 -0.76 16.83 2.86
N PRO A 100 -0.76 15.67 3.54
CA PRO A 100 0.44 14.86 3.71
C PRO A 100 0.73 13.97 2.48
N VAL A 101 0.33 14.41 1.27
CA VAL A 101 0.30 13.56 0.06
C VAL A 101 1.33 13.96 -1.00
N ALA A 102 2.06 15.08 -0.87
CA ALA A 102 3.01 15.46 -1.93
C ALA A 102 4.25 16.29 -1.52
N LEU A 103 4.47 16.60 -0.25
CA LEU A 103 5.60 17.43 0.18
C LEU A 103 6.59 16.65 1.07
N ALA A 104 7.06 15.51 0.57
CA ALA A 104 8.34 14.93 1.01
C ALA A 104 9.55 15.54 0.27
N TYR A 105 9.32 16.60 -0.50
CA TYR A 105 10.32 17.48 -1.08
C TYR A 105 9.83 18.91 -0.83
N ASP A 106 10.28 19.52 0.26
CA ASP A 106 10.51 20.96 0.27
C ASP A 106 11.65 21.21 1.24
N GLY A 107 12.83 21.44 0.66
CA GLY A 107 13.89 22.12 1.38
C GLY A 107 13.48 23.57 1.51
N GLU A 108 13.66 24.11 2.72
CA GLU A 108 13.93 25.51 3.08
C GLU A 108 13.36 25.77 4.47
N ASP A 109 14.18 25.49 5.50
CA ASP A 109 14.35 26.43 6.60
C ASP A 109 15.72 26.16 7.26
N GLU A 110 16.72 26.91 6.81
CA GLU A 110 18.05 26.96 7.44
C GLU A 110 17.94 27.72 8.78
N GLY A 111 17.69 26.98 9.86
CA GLY A 111 17.95 27.44 11.22
C GLY A 111 19.32 26.93 11.70
N PRO A 112 20.24 27.78 12.18
CA PRO A 112 21.56 27.34 12.59
C PRO A 112 21.49 26.74 14.01
N GLY A 113 21.63 25.43 14.10
CA GLY A 113 21.95 24.74 15.35
C GLY A 113 20.91 23.73 15.80
N GLY A 114 21.25 22.44 15.68
CA GLY A 114 20.49 21.37 16.31
C GLY A 114 20.52 20.09 15.49
N GLU A 115 21.52 19.25 15.74
CA GLU A 115 21.57 17.86 15.34
C GLU A 115 20.29 17.13 15.76
N ALA A 116 19.42 16.86 14.80
CA ALA A 116 18.43 15.80 14.87
C ALA A 116 18.06 15.45 13.44
N GLU A 117 18.74 14.43 12.89
CA GLU A 117 18.20 13.65 11.78
C GLU A 117 16.83 13.13 12.23
N LYS A 118 15.76 13.89 12.00
CA LYS A 118 14.41 13.36 12.03
C LYS A 118 14.33 12.42 10.85
N GLU A 119 14.62 11.14 11.09
CA GLU A 119 14.13 10.06 10.25
C GLU A 119 12.65 10.36 9.98
N ALA A 120 12.33 10.72 8.74
CA ALA A 120 10.97 10.99 8.34
C ALA A 120 10.17 9.70 8.52
N GLU A 121 9.52 9.57 9.68
CA GLU A 121 8.71 8.43 10.03
C GLU A 121 7.62 8.28 8.98
N ALA A 122 7.57 7.12 8.31
CA ALA A 122 6.64 6.92 7.21
C ALA A 122 5.19 7.11 7.70
N PRO A 123 4.32 7.77 6.91
CA PRO A 123 3.02 8.20 7.38
C PRO A 123 2.19 7.00 7.85
N PRO A 124 1.48 7.12 8.99
CA PRO A 124 0.89 5.99 9.68
C PRO A 124 -0.17 5.23 8.87
N LEU A 125 -0.76 5.88 7.86
CA LEU A 125 -1.78 5.31 6.99
C LEU A 125 -1.26 4.71 5.67
N ALA A 126 0.03 4.85 5.36
CA ALA A 126 0.58 4.34 4.09
C ALA A 126 0.22 2.85 3.81
N PRO A 127 0.25 1.94 4.80
CA PRO A 127 -0.08 0.53 4.59
C PRO A 127 -1.56 0.27 4.24
N LEU A 128 -2.46 1.19 4.56
CA LEU A 128 -3.91 1.01 4.41
C LEU A 128 -4.35 1.04 2.93
N SER A 129 -3.57 1.71 2.07
CA SER A 129 -3.76 1.72 0.62
C SER A 129 -3.74 0.31 0.02
N LEU A 130 -2.83 -0.56 0.48
CA LEU A 130 -2.73 -1.96 0.06
C LEU A 130 -3.97 -2.75 0.45
N THR A 131 -4.46 -2.53 1.67
CA THR A 131 -5.71 -3.14 2.14
C THR A 131 -6.89 -2.72 1.28
N GLY A 132 -7.04 -1.43 0.99
CA GLY A 132 -8.12 -0.92 0.14
C GLY A 132 -8.10 -1.51 -1.27
N LEU A 133 -6.94 -1.48 -1.95
CA LEU A 133 -6.78 -2.06 -3.28
C LEU A 133 -7.11 -3.56 -3.31
N ALA A 134 -6.62 -4.30 -2.32
CA ALA A 134 -6.86 -5.74 -2.23
C ALA A 134 -8.35 -6.07 -1.99
N PHE A 135 -9.04 -5.32 -1.12
CA PHE A 135 -10.48 -5.50 -0.92
C PHE A 135 -11.29 -5.25 -2.18
N ILE A 136 -10.96 -4.20 -2.95
CA ILE A 136 -11.61 -3.95 -4.24
C ILE A 136 -11.41 -5.15 -5.17
N GLY A 137 -10.20 -5.70 -5.24
CA GLY A 137 -9.89 -6.90 -6.01
C GLY A 137 -10.76 -8.11 -5.63
N MET A 138 -10.89 -8.38 -4.33
CA MET A 138 -11.75 -9.47 -3.84
C MET A 138 -13.22 -9.26 -4.22
N ILE A 139 -13.76 -8.04 -4.05
CA ILE A 139 -15.15 -7.72 -4.39
C ILE A 139 -15.41 -7.94 -5.88
N VAL A 140 -14.50 -7.52 -6.75
CA VAL A 140 -14.64 -7.73 -8.20
C VAL A 140 -14.62 -9.22 -8.54
N LEU A 141 -13.68 -9.98 -7.98
CA LEU A 141 -13.56 -11.41 -8.29
C LEU A 141 -14.70 -12.26 -7.72
N SER A 142 -15.27 -11.89 -6.57
CA SER A 142 -16.41 -12.61 -5.97
C SER A 142 -17.69 -12.51 -6.82
N ARG A 143 -17.87 -11.42 -7.57
CA ARG A 143 -19.04 -11.21 -8.44
C ARG A 143 -18.95 -11.98 -9.75
N GLY A 144 -17.74 -12.23 -10.23
CA GLY A 144 -17.48 -12.97 -11.46
C GLY A 144 -17.65 -14.50 -11.35
N SER A 145 -17.85 -15.07 -10.17
CA SER A 145 -17.92 -16.54 -9.99
C SER A 145 -19.27 -17.16 -10.39
N LYS A 146 -20.14 -16.46 -11.13
CA LYS A 146 -21.48 -16.90 -11.52
C LYS A 146 -21.61 -17.40 -12.97
N ASP A 147 -20.48 -17.57 -13.67
CA ASP A 147 -20.45 -18.21 -14.99
C ASP A 147 -20.20 -19.72 -14.87
#